data_AF-K7FJU7-F1
#
_entry.id   AF-K7FJU7-F1
#
_cell.length_a   1.000
_cell.length_b   1.000
_cell.length_c   1.000
_cell.angle_alpha   90.00
_cell.angle_beta   90.00
_cell.angle_gamma   90.00
#
_symmetry.space_group_name_H-M   'P 1'
#
loop_
_entity.id
_entity.type
_entity.pdbx_description
1 polymer ?
#
loop_
_entity_poly.entity_id
_entity_poly.type
_entity_poly.pdbx_seq_one_letter_code
_entity_poly.pdbx_strand_id
1 'polypeptide(L)'
;MSGLIVGSAFGPVKILPVNLKAVKGYFTLRQPVVLWQEMDQLPVQSIKCIPLYHPYQKCSCSLVVAARGSYVFWCLLLISKAGLNVHNSHVTGLHSLPIVSMTADKQNGTVYTCSSDGKVRQLIPIFTDVALKFEHQLIKLSEVFGSVRTHGIAVSPCGAYLAVITTEGMTNGLHPVNKNYLVQFVTLKTFEEAAAQLLESSVQNLFRQVDLTDLVRWKILKDKHIPQFLQEALDKKVESCGSTYFWRFKLFLLRILYQSMQKTPSEIMWRPSHEDTKILISDSPGMGSTEDDHQEEGTSKQASKQSLCEVSKGTDAGDPADDTLAHSSDIVGHEPMEEKLLEIQAQIEAVEMHLTREHMKRVLGEVYLHTWITENTSIPTRGVCDFLMSDEGYDDRTARVLIGHILKKMNKQTFPEHCSLCKEILPFTDRKQAVCSNGHIWLRCFLTYQSCQSLVYRRCLLHDSIARHPTPEDPEWIKRLLQGPCTFCDSPVF
;
A
#
# COMPACT_ATOMS: atom_id res chain seq x y z
N MET A 1 26.32 11.19 -11.02
CA MET A 1 26.90 12.53 -10.93
C MET A 1 26.61 13.09 -9.55
N SER A 2 27.58 13.72 -8.90
CA SER A 2 27.34 14.50 -7.67
C SER A 2 27.17 15.98 -8.04
N GLY A 3 25.92 16.44 -8.02
CA GLY A 3 25.60 17.84 -8.25
C GLY A 3 24.18 18.15 -7.78
N LEU A 4 23.99 19.34 -7.20
CA LEU A 4 22.68 19.82 -6.77
C LEU A 4 22.13 20.74 -7.86
N ILE A 5 20.94 20.43 -8.37
CA ILE A 5 20.25 21.30 -9.32
C ILE A 5 19.51 22.37 -8.52
N VAL A 6 19.80 23.63 -8.80
CA VAL A 6 19.20 24.78 -8.12
C VAL A 6 18.60 25.75 -9.14
N GLY A 7 17.47 26.34 -8.77
CA GLY A 7 16.83 27.42 -9.51
C GLY A 7 16.89 28.71 -8.71
N SER A 8 17.06 29.82 -9.41
CA SER A 8 17.12 31.15 -8.82
C SER A 8 15.73 31.80 -8.75
N ALA A 9 15.55 32.69 -7.77
CA ALA A 9 14.41 33.63 -7.75
C ALA A 9 14.43 34.59 -8.95
N PHE A 10 15.58 34.74 -9.61
CA PHE A 10 15.78 35.65 -10.74
C PHE A 10 15.72 34.96 -12.12
N GLY A 11 15.52 33.63 -12.17
CA GLY A 11 15.39 32.88 -13.42
C GLY A 11 16.41 31.76 -13.68
N PRO A 12 17.73 31.97 -13.49
CA PRO A 12 18.73 30.98 -13.88
C PRO A 12 18.59 29.62 -13.18
N VAL A 13 18.93 28.55 -13.90
CA VAL A 13 18.98 27.17 -13.40
C VAL A 13 20.40 26.64 -13.57
N LYS A 14 20.99 26.07 -12.51
CA LYS A 14 22.39 25.60 -12.51
C LYS A 14 22.54 24.28 -11.77
N ILE A 15 23.54 23.49 -12.15
CA ILE A 15 24.04 22.36 -11.35
C ILE A 15 25.23 22.86 -10.54
N LEU A 16 25.12 22.83 -9.22
CA LEU A 16 26.22 23.16 -8.31
C LEU A 16 27.00 21.89 -7.94
N PRO A 17 28.34 21.95 -7.92
CA PRO A 17 29.16 20.81 -7.52
C PRO A 17 28.98 20.53 -6.02
N VAL A 18 28.81 19.26 -5.65
CA VAL A 18 28.73 18.82 -4.24
C VAL A 18 29.83 17.79 -3.99
N ASN A 19 30.66 18.06 -2.98
CA ASN A 19 31.74 17.15 -2.61
C ASN A 19 31.23 16.11 -1.59
N LEU A 20 31.04 14.88 -2.04
CA LEU A 20 30.65 13.76 -1.19
C LEU A 20 31.90 12.96 -0.80
N LYS A 21 32.56 13.36 0.30
CA LYS A 21 33.83 12.80 0.78
C LYS A 21 33.84 11.27 0.97
N ALA A 22 32.68 10.63 1.15
CA ALA A 22 32.54 9.20 1.42
C ALA A 22 32.21 8.32 0.19
N VAL A 23 32.04 8.92 -1.00
CA VAL A 23 31.52 8.21 -2.18
C VAL A 23 32.57 8.19 -3.29
N LYS A 24 33.31 7.09 -3.43
CA LYS A 24 34.33 6.90 -4.48
C LYS A 24 33.69 6.49 -5.82
N GLY A 25 34.26 6.94 -6.94
CA GLY A 25 33.93 6.44 -8.29
C GLY A 25 32.83 7.19 -9.07
N TYR A 26 32.37 8.36 -8.61
CA TYR A 26 31.32 9.12 -9.30
C TYR A 26 31.88 10.33 -10.06
N PHE A 27 31.28 10.63 -11.21
CA PHE A 27 31.52 11.88 -11.95
C PHE A 27 31.20 13.08 -11.05
N THR A 28 32.24 13.82 -10.65
CA THR A 28 32.16 14.97 -9.75
C THR A 28 32.38 16.24 -10.57
N LEU A 29 31.40 17.14 -10.56
CA LEU A 29 31.54 18.43 -11.22
C LEU A 29 32.59 19.27 -10.50
N ARG A 30 33.47 19.95 -11.25
CA ARG A 30 34.46 20.88 -10.69
C ARG A 30 33.95 22.32 -10.66
N GLN A 31 33.10 22.68 -11.62
CA GLN A 31 32.52 24.00 -11.76
C GLN A 31 31.00 23.90 -11.90
N PRO A 32 30.25 24.94 -11.51
CA PRO A 32 28.82 24.99 -11.78
C PRO A 32 28.51 24.88 -13.27
N VAL A 33 27.53 24.05 -13.63
CA VAL A 33 27.04 23.93 -15.01
C VAL A 33 25.77 24.76 -15.14
N VAL A 34 25.77 25.74 -16.04
CA VAL A 34 24.59 26.56 -16.30
C VAL A 34 23.65 25.79 -17.22
N LEU A 35 22.45 25.49 -16.72
CA LEU A 35 21.39 24.84 -17.49
C LEU A 35 20.52 25.87 -18.21
N TRP A 36 20.21 26.97 -17.53
CA TRP A 36 19.56 28.15 -18.11
C TRP A 36 20.20 29.42 -17.58
N GLN A 37 20.52 30.35 -18.48
CA GLN A 37 21.30 31.54 -18.16
C GLN A 37 20.48 32.82 -17.98
N GLU A 38 19.26 32.90 -18.55
CA GLU A 38 18.52 34.16 -18.59
C GLU A 38 18.05 34.60 -17.20
N MET A 39 18.18 35.89 -16.94
CA MET A 39 17.75 36.59 -15.72
C MET A 39 16.57 37.49 -16.02
N ASP A 40 15.42 36.87 -16.27
CA ASP A 40 14.17 37.52 -16.67
C ASP A 40 13.29 37.92 -15.46
N GLN A 41 13.81 37.81 -14.24
CA GLN A 41 13.07 38.04 -12.98
C GLN A 41 11.88 37.08 -12.78
N LEU A 42 11.79 35.99 -13.56
CA LEU A 42 10.79 34.95 -13.37
C LEU A 42 11.36 33.85 -12.45
N PRO A 43 10.86 33.71 -11.21
CA PRO A 43 11.39 32.75 -10.27
C PRO A 43 11.15 31.31 -10.76
N VAL A 44 12.12 30.45 -10.46
CA VAL A 44 11.97 29.01 -10.65
C VAL A 44 11.14 28.44 -9.50
N GLN A 45 9.87 28.13 -9.76
CA GLN A 45 8.94 27.72 -8.70
C GLN A 45 9.07 26.24 -8.32
N SER A 46 9.38 25.38 -9.30
CA SER A 46 9.50 23.94 -9.07
C SER A 46 10.56 23.36 -10.00
N ILE A 47 11.33 22.40 -9.49
CA ILE A 47 12.33 21.65 -10.24
C ILE A 47 12.17 20.17 -9.92
N LYS A 48 12.22 19.33 -10.96
CA LYS A 48 12.26 17.87 -10.84
C LYS A 48 13.41 17.33 -11.68
N CYS A 49 14.07 16.29 -11.17
CA CYS A 49 15.10 15.54 -11.88
C CYS A 49 14.65 14.08 -11.94
N ILE A 50 14.44 13.57 -13.16
CA ILE A 50 13.82 12.28 -13.40
C ILE A 50 14.85 11.39 -14.12
N PRO A 51 15.25 10.25 -13.54
CA PRO A 51 16.12 9.30 -14.22
C PRO A 51 15.32 8.59 -15.32
N LEU A 52 15.86 8.55 -16.53
CA LEU A 52 15.24 7.90 -17.69
C LEU A 52 16.26 7.08 -18.47
N TYR A 53 15.77 6.19 -19.32
CA TYR A 53 16.59 5.45 -20.28
C TYR A 53 16.34 6.00 -21.68
N HIS A 54 17.39 6.46 -22.36
CA HIS A 54 17.29 6.97 -23.71
C HIS A 54 17.21 5.79 -24.70
N PRO A 55 16.09 5.59 -25.42
CA PRO A 55 15.89 4.39 -26.23
C PRO A 55 16.83 4.32 -27.44
N TYR A 56 17.03 5.44 -28.15
CA TYR A 56 17.91 5.48 -29.33
C TYR A 56 19.41 5.39 -29.01
N GLN A 57 19.87 6.14 -28.00
CA GLN A 57 21.28 6.14 -27.59
C GLN A 57 21.64 5.00 -26.62
N LYS A 58 20.64 4.23 -26.16
CA LYS A 58 20.78 3.07 -25.26
C LYS A 58 21.57 3.39 -23.98
N CYS A 59 21.33 4.54 -23.39
CA CYS A 59 22.06 5.03 -22.22
C CYS A 59 21.14 5.60 -21.15
N SER A 60 21.60 5.59 -19.90
CA SER A 60 20.89 6.25 -18.79
C SER A 60 21.07 7.76 -18.89
N CYS A 61 19.98 8.49 -18.73
CA CYS A 61 19.94 9.95 -18.80
C CYS A 61 19.13 10.52 -17.63
N SER A 62 19.23 11.82 -17.41
CA SER A 62 18.44 12.53 -16.40
C SER A 62 17.73 13.71 -17.03
N LEU A 63 16.40 13.70 -16.95
CA LEU A 63 15.55 14.79 -17.42
C LEU A 63 15.31 15.75 -16.26
N VAL A 64 15.87 16.95 -16.37
CA VAL A 64 15.61 18.06 -15.46
C VAL A 64 14.48 18.90 -16.05
N VAL A 65 13.47 19.19 -15.26
CA VAL A 65 12.34 20.02 -15.67
C VAL A 65 12.14 21.11 -14.62
N ALA A 66 11.95 22.35 -15.06
CA ALA A 66 11.77 23.50 -14.20
C ALA A 66 10.57 24.34 -14.65
N ALA A 67 9.69 24.70 -13.71
CA ALA A 67 8.54 25.57 -13.97
C ALA A 67 8.90 27.03 -13.65
N ARG A 68 8.64 27.94 -14.59
CA ARG A 68 8.94 29.38 -14.49
C ARG A 68 7.81 30.19 -15.11
N GLY A 69 7.09 30.95 -14.29
CA GLY A 69 5.87 31.63 -14.75
C GLY A 69 4.92 30.62 -15.38
N SER A 70 4.49 30.84 -16.63
CA SER A 70 3.63 29.92 -17.40
C SER A 70 4.41 28.92 -18.27
N TYR A 71 5.74 28.92 -18.20
CA TYR A 71 6.62 28.13 -19.05
C TYR A 71 7.22 26.93 -18.31
N VAL A 72 7.51 25.88 -19.07
CA VAL A 72 8.28 24.73 -18.62
C VAL A 72 9.60 24.68 -19.36
N PHE A 73 10.69 24.79 -18.63
CA PHE A 73 12.04 24.58 -19.11
C PHE A 73 12.46 23.13 -18.88
N TRP A 74 13.22 22.54 -19.81
CA TRP A 74 13.77 21.21 -19.63
C TRP A 74 15.23 21.09 -20.09
N CYS A 75 15.98 20.23 -19.41
CA CYS A 75 17.29 19.76 -19.82
C CYS A 75 17.38 18.25 -19.80
N LEU A 76 17.91 17.66 -20.85
CA LEU A 76 18.35 16.27 -20.87
C LEU A 76 19.85 16.19 -20.60
N LEU A 77 20.22 15.54 -19.50
CA LEU A 77 21.59 15.31 -19.07
C LEU A 77 22.03 13.90 -19.49
N LEU A 78 23.06 13.82 -20.31
CA LEU A 78 23.65 12.58 -20.80
C LEU A 78 25.09 12.47 -20.31
N ILE A 79 25.41 11.41 -19.56
CA ILE A 79 26.77 11.16 -19.06
C ILE A 79 27.40 10.09 -19.96
N SER A 80 28.48 10.47 -20.65
CA SER A 80 29.25 9.58 -21.51
C SER A 80 30.72 9.53 -21.07
N LYS A 81 31.53 8.69 -21.72
CA LYS A 81 32.99 8.67 -21.52
C LYS A 81 33.65 10.02 -21.85
N ALA A 82 33.06 10.81 -22.74
CA ALA A 82 33.55 12.13 -23.15
C ALA A 82 33.17 13.24 -22.16
N GLY A 83 32.30 12.97 -21.18
CA GLY A 83 31.84 13.95 -20.19
C GLY A 83 30.32 14.08 -20.14
N LEU A 84 29.87 15.23 -19.62
CA LEU A 84 28.46 15.59 -19.51
C LEU A 84 28.00 16.37 -20.75
N ASN A 85 27.03 15.81 -21.47
CA ASN A 85 26.31 16.51 -22.53
C ASN A 85 24.98 17.03 -21.97
N VAL A 86 24.65 18.28 -22.30
CA VAL A 86 23.43 18.96 -21.87
C VAL A 86 22.68 19.41 -23.11
N HIS A 87 21.48 18.87 -23.32
CA HIS A 87 20.51 19.40 -24.28
C HIS A 87 19.43 20.12 -23.51
N ASN A 88 19.04 21.32 -23.93
CA ASN A 88 18.02 22.09 -23.23
C ASN A 88 17.06 22.76 -24.22
N SER A 89 15.83 22.98 -23.76
CA SER A 89 14.82 23.74 -24.48
C SER A 89 13.69 24.12 -23.52
N HIS A 90 12.62 24.69 -24.06
CA HIS A 90 11.45 25.07 -23.28
C HIS A 90 10.16 24.74 -24.05
N VAL A 91 9.07 24.58 -23.31
CA VAL A 91 7.73 24.39 -23.84
C VAL A 91 6.99 25.72 -23.72
N THR A 92 6.57 26.27 -24.87
CA THR A 92 5.76 27.49 -24.96
C THR A 92 4.27 27.16 -25.05
N GLY A 93 3.39 28.12 -24.73
CA GLY A 93 1.94 27.95 -24.89
C GLY A 93 1.30 26.90 -23.98
N LEU A 94 2.00 26.47 -22.92
CA LEU A 94 1.51 25.45 -22.00
C LEU A 94 0.39 26.00 -21.09
N HIS A 95 0.57 27.17 -20.50
CA HIS A 95 -0.48 27.80 -19.69
C HIS A 95 -0.60 29.28 -20.03
N SER A 96 -1.79 29.84 -19.87
CA SER A 96 -2.02 31.28 -19.98
C SER A 96 -1.71 32.01 -18.66
N LEU A 97 -1.74 31.28 -17.54
CA LEU A 97 -1.42 31.78 -16.21
C LEU A 97 -0.21 31.03 -15.61
N PRO A 98 0.43 31.58 -14.56
CA PRO A 98 1.57 30.93 -13.94
C PRO A 98 1.26 29.52 -13.43
N ILE A 99 2.24 28.63 -13.61
CA ILE A 99 2.27 27.29 -13.05
C ILE A 99 2.50 27.41 -11.54
N VAL A 100 1.60 26.84 -10.76
CA VAL A 100 1.63 26.86 -9.29
C VAL A 100 2.29 25.60 -8.75
N SER A 101 2.16 24.47 -9.46
CA SER A 101 2.77 23.21 -9.04
C SER A 101 3.12 22.33 -10.22
N MET A 102 4.16 21.51 -10.03
CA MET A 102 4.66 20.57 -11.03
C MET A 102 5.12 19.29 -10.32
N THR A 103 4.69 18.16 -10.85
CA THR A 103 5.06 16.82 -10.38
C THR A 103 5.38 15.92 -11.57
N ALA A 104 6.00 14.77 -11.34
CA ALA A 104 6.40 13.88 -12.43
C ALA A 104 6.30 12.41 -12.03
N ASP A 105 5.85 11.60 -12.99
CA ASP A 105 5.91 10.14 -12.92
C ASP A 105 7.36 9.70 -13.15
N LYS A 106 7.92 9.01 -12.16
CA LYS A 106 9.32 8.58 -12.17
C LYS A 106 9.58 7.41 -13.12
N GLN A 107 8.54 6.68 -13.54
CA GLN A 107 8.69 5.48 -14.35
C GLN A 107 8.85 5.81 -15.84
N ASN A 108 8.02 6.71 -16.35
CA ASN A 108 7.98 7.08 -17.78
C ASN A 108 8.44 8.51 -18.06
N GLY A 109 8.66 9.34 -17.03
CA GLY A 109 9.09 10.72 -17.18
C GLY A 109 7.98 11.71 -17.52
N THR A 110 6.71 11.27 -17.50
CA THR A 110 5.56 12.16 -17.72
C THR A 110 5.52 13.24 -16.66
N VAL A 111 5.40 14.49 -17.07
CA VAL A 111 5.33 15.65 -16.18
C VAL A 111 3.90 16.18 -16.14
N TYR A 112 3.42 16.49 -14.96
CA TYR A 112 2.12 17.13 -14.75
C TYR A 112 2.36 18.53 -14.21
N THR A 113 1.61 19.50 -14.73
CA THR A 113 1.67 20.90 -14.31
C THR A 113 0.27 21.42 -14.03
N CYS A 114 0.10 22.23 -12.99
CA CYS A 114 -1.15 22.94 -12.73
C CYS A 114 -0.92 24.45 -12.70
N SER A 115 -1.84 25.20 -13.30
CA SER A 115 -1.84 26.67 -13.33
C SER A 115 -2.85 27.25 -12.35
N SER A 116 -2.75 28.55 -12.06
CA SER A 116 -3.65 29.20 -11.09
C SER A 116 -5.13 29.24 -11.48
N ASP A 117 -5.48 29.04 -12.76
CA ASP A 117 -6.87 28.89 -13.25
C ASP A 117 -7.42 27.46 -13.09
N GLY A 118 -6.70 26.57 -12.41
CA GLY A 118 -7.15 25.21 -12.13
C GLY A 118 -6.94 24.21 -13.27
N LYS A 119 -6.33 24.63 -14.38
CA LYS A 119 -6.03 23.72 -15.48
C LYS A 119 -4.82 22.86 -15.16
N VAL A 120 -4.93 21.57 -15.45
CA VAL A 120 -3.83 20.62 -15.35
C VAL A 120 -3.43 20.14 -16.74
N ARG A 121 -2.15 20.23 -17.06
CA ARG A 121 -1.59 19.69 -18.29
C ARG A 121 -0.59 18.57 -18.01
N GLN A 122 -0.73 17.50 -18.78
CA GLN A 122 0.20 16.39 -18.86
C GLN A 122 1.17 16.65 -20.01
N LEU A 123 2.46 16.43 -19.78
CA LEU A 123 3.53 16.50 -20.76
C LEU A 123 4.21 15.14 -20.85
N ILE A 124 4.14 14.53 -22.03
CA ILE A 124 4.67 13.20 -22.29
C ILE A 124 6.02 13.36 -23.02
N PRO A 125 7.13 12.89 -22.45
CA PRO A 125 8.43 12.96 -23.09
C PRO A 125 8.50 12.00 -24.29
N ILE A 126 8.85 12.53 -25.46
CA ILE A 126 9.09 11.75 -26.68
C ILE A 126 10.55 11.94 -27.05
N PHE A 127 11.32 10.85 -26.92
CA PHE A 127 12.70 10.82 -27.34
C PHE A 127 12.79 10.85 -28.87
N THR A 128 13.74 11.60 -29.39
CA THR A 128 14.19 11.49 -30.78
C THR A 128 15.62 10.95 -30.81
N ASP A 129 16.18 10.81 -31.99
CA ASP A 129 17.58 10.46 -32.22
C ASP A 129 18.59 11.41 -31.53
N VAL A 130 18.31 12.72 -31.55
CA VAL A 130 19.23 13.76 -31.03
C VAL A 130 18.71 14.47 -29.77
N ALA A 131 17.41 14.45 -29.49
CA ALA A 131 16.82 15.32 -28.48
C ALA A 131 15.59 14.72 -27.78
N LEU A 132 14.86 15.57 -27.06
CA LEU A 132 13.59 15.30 -26.41
C LEU A 132 12.56 16.30 -26.91
N LYS A 133 11.33 15.84 -27.15
CA LYS A 133 10.16 16.70 -27.37
C LYS A 133 9.10 16.36 -26.35
N PHE A 134 8.18 17.29 -26.12
CA PHE A 134 7.01 17.04 -25.28
C PHE A 134 5.75 17.14 -26.13
N GLU A 135 4.96 16.08 -26.13
CA GLU A 135 3.54 16.20 -26.42
C GLU A 135 2.81 16.61 -25.14
N HIS A 136 1.77 17.43 -25.26
CA HIS A 136 1.02 17.87 -24.10
C HIS A 136 -0.49 17.76 -24.29
N GLN A 137 -1.16 17.35 -23.22
CA GLN A 137 -2.61 17.15 -23.17
C GLN A 137 -3.21 17.92 -21.99
N LEU A 138 -4.39 18.50 -22.19
CA LEU A 138 -5.20 19.03 -21.10
C LEU A 138 -5.93 17.87 -20.41
N ILE A 139 -5.74 17.73 -19.10
CA ILE A 139 -6.57 16.84 -18.28
C ILE A 139 -7.86 17.59 -17.98
N LYS A 140 -8.98 17.09 -18.49
CA LYS A 140 -10.30 17.71 -18.32
C LYS A 140 -10.79 17.52 -16.89
N LEU A 141 -10.38 18.42 -16.01
CA LEU A 141 -10.85 18.47 -14.61
C LEU A 141 -12.15 19.26 -14.44
N SER A 142 -12.47 20.14 -15.41
CA SER A 142 -13.63 21.04 -15.33
C SER A 142 -14.96 20.31 -15.33
N GLU A 143 -15.04 19.13 -15.95
CA GLU A 143 -16.22 18.25 -15.90
C GLU A 143 -16.45 17.66 -14.51
N VAL A 144 -15.40 17.57 -13.68
CA VAL A 144 -15.44 16.95 -12.35
C VAL A 144 -15.59 18.00 -11.25
N PHE A 145 -14.99 19.19 -11.40
CA PHE A 145 -14.84 20.16 -10.30
C PHE A 145 -15.46 21.54 -10.54
N GLY A 146 -15.91 21.87 -11.76
CA GLY A 146 -16.37 23.22 -12.08
C GLY A 146 -15.25 24.27 -12.04
N SER A 147 -15.56 25.51 -11.66
CA SER A 147 -14.57 26.60 -11.56
C SER A 147 -13.83 26.53 -10.23
N VAL A 148 -12.56 26.09 -10.26
CA VAL A 148 -11.70 25.94 -9.09
C VAL A 148 -10.35 26.62 -9.27
N ARG A 149 -9.73 27.00 -8.16
CA ARG A 149 -8.32 27.37 -8.12
C ARG A 149 -7.51 26.20 -7.60
N THR A 150 -6.42 25.84 -8.28
CA THR A 150 -5.50 24.79 -7.81
C THR A 150 -4.31 25.36 -7.06
N HIS A 151 -3.92 24.66 -5.98
CA HIS A 151 -2.78 25.02 -5.13
C HIS A 151 -1.62 24.04 -5.26
N GLY A 152 -1.89 22.79 -5.64
CA GLY A 152 -0.86 21.76 -5.69
C GLY A 152 -1.34 20.50 -6.39
N ILE A 153 -0.39 19.77 -6.96
CA ILE A 153 -0.61 18.45 -7.53
C ILE A 153 0.46 17.46 -7.07
N ALA A 154 0.08 16.19 -6.91
CA ALA A 154 0.98 15.09 -6.62
C ALA A 154 0.53 13.84 -7.38
N VAL A 155 1.47 13.13 -7.99
CA VAL A 155 1.20 11.88 -8.72
C VAL A 155 1.56 10.69 -7.84
N SER A 156 0.77 9.61 -7.92
CA SER A 156 1.03 8.36 -7.19
C SER A 156 2.31 7.67 -7.70
N PRO A 157 2.92 6.74 -6.93
CA PRO A 157 4.22 6.15 -7.24
C PRO A 157 4.36 5.49 -8.62
N CYS A 158 3.28 4.87 -9.11
CA CYS A 158 3.20 4.27 -10.45
C CYS A 158 2.29 5.06 -11.38
N GLY A 159 1.95 6.32 -11.08
CA GLY A 159 1.16 7.15 -11.98
C GLY A 159 -0.28 6.68 -12.23
N ALA A 160 -0.88 5.92 -11.30
CA ALA A 160 -2.29 5.53 -11.37
C ALA A 160 -3.25 6.68 -11.01
N TYR A 161 -2.84 7.54 -10.06
CA TYR A 161 -3.67 8.64 -9.56
C TYR A 161 -2.92 9.97 -9.56
N LEU A 162 -3.68 11.05 -9.73
CA LEU A 162 -3.26 12.42 -9.49
C LEU A 162 -4.08 13.02 -8.35
N ALA A 163 -3.42 13.37 -7.26
CA ALA A 163 -4.01 14.18 -6.20
C ALA A 163 -3.91 15.66 -6.60
N VAL A 164 -5.02 16.39 -6.50
CA VAL A 164 -5.13 17.81 -6.81
C VAL A 164 -5.72 18.54 -5.61
N ILE A 165 -5.06 19.60 -5.16
CA ILE A 165 -5.53 20.45 -4.07
C ILE A 165 -6.23 21.66 -4.69
N THR A 166 -7.52 21.81 -4.41
CA THR A 166 -8.36 22.86 -4.97
C THR A 166 -9.02 23.70 -3.88
N THR A 167 -9.37 24.93 -4.23
CA THR A 167 -10.32 25.79 -3.51
C THR A 167 -11.35 26.32 -4.49
N GLU A 168 -12.50 26.75 -4.00
CA GLU A 168 -13.51 27.43 -4.81
C GLU A 168 -12.90 28.58 -5.63
N GLY A 169 -13.29 28.61 -6.92
CA GLY A 169 -12.99 29.68 -7.85
C GLY A 169 -13.77 30.94 -7.54
N MET A 170 -13.72 31.92 -8.44
CA MET A 170 -14.58 33.10 -8.32
C MET A 170 -16.00 32.74 -8.77
N THR A 171 -16.99 33.05 -7.93
CA THR A 171 -18.41 32.95 -8.25
C THR A 171 -18.93 34.35 -8.52
N ASN A 172 -19.49 34.59 -9.71
CA ASN A 172 -19.96 35.91 -10.15
C ASN A 172 -18.90 37.04 -10.02
N GLY A 173 -17.62 36.72 -10.23
CA GLY A 173 -16.51 37.68 -10.11
C GLY A 173 -16.10 38.02 -8.67
N LEU A 174 -16.70 37.39 -7.66
CA LEU A 174 -16.35 37.58 -6.25
C LEU A 174 -15.52 36.40 -5.74
N HIS A 175 -14.58 36.69 -4.84
CA HIS A 175 -13.87 35.65 -4.11
C HIS A 175 -14.75 35.10 -2.98
N PRO A 176 -14.75 33.78 -2.75
CA PRO A 176 -15.48 33.18 -1.65
C PRO A 176 -14.93 33.70 -0.32
N VAL A 177 -15.84 34.02 0.61
CA VAL A 177 -15.51 34.55 1.95
C VAL A 177 -14.76 33.50 2.78
N ASN A 178 -15.12 32.23 2.62
CA ASN A 178 -14.46 31.09 3.25
C ASN A 178 -13.60 30.33 2.25
N LYS A 179 -12.38 29.93 2.65
CA LYS A 179 -11.48 29.10 1.84
C LYS A 179 -11.51 27.65 2.32
N ASN A 180 -12.31 26.83 1.66
CA ASN A 180 -12.30 25.39 1.88
C ASN A 180 -11.30 24.74 0.93
N TYR A 181 -10.31 24.05 1.50
CA TYR A 181 -9.33 23.29 0.73
C TYR A 181 -9.83 21.86 0.57
N LEU A 182 -9.93 21.41 -0.68
CA LEU A 182 -10.34 20.05 -1.03
C LEU A 182 -9.15 19.32 -1.65
N VAL A 183 -8.97 18.05 -1.29
CA VAL A 183 -8.03 17.14 -1.95
C VAL A 183 -8.85 16.15 -2.76
N GLN A 184 -8.64 16.17 -4.07
CA GLN A 184 -9.38 15.34 -5.02
C GLN A 184 -8.40 14.39 -5.71
N PHE A 185 -8.82 13.14 -5.91
CA PHE A 185 -8.04 12.14 -6.62
C PHE A 185 -8.64 11.91 -8.01
N VAL A 186 -7.80 12.03 -9.02
CA VAL A 186 -8.15 11.82 -10.42
C VAL A 186 -7.45 10.54 -10.89
N THR A 187 -8.22 9.61 -11.40
CA THR A 187 -7.70 8.37 -11.99
C THR A 187 -7.03 8.68 -13.33
N LEU A 188 -5.76 8.33 -13.47
CA LEU A 188 -4.96 8.52 -14.68
C LEU A 188 -4.85 7.26 -15.53
N LYS A 189 -5.00 6.09 -14.91
CA LYS A 189 -4.89 4.79 -15.58
C LYS A 189 -6.19 4.02 -15.52
N THR A 190 -6.48 3.33 -16.60
CA THR A 190 -7.56 2.35 -16.67
C THR A 190 -7.19 1.09 -15.89
N PHE A 191 -8.21 0.26 -15.63
CA PHE A 191 -8.02 -1.05 -15.03
C PHE A 191 -7.10 -1.93 -15.88
N GLU A 192 -7.29 -1.91 -17.20
CA GLU A 192 -6.56 -2.71 -18.18
C GLU A 192 -5.06 -2.34 -18.19
N GLU A 193 -4.74 -1.04 -18.16
CA GLU A 193 -3.37 -0.55 -18.07
C GLU A 193 -2.70 -0.94 -16.74
N ALA A 194 -3.43 -0.84 -15.62
CA ALA A 194 -2.93 -1.24 -14.31
C ALA A 194 -2.65 -2.75 -14.25
N ALA A 195 -3.58 -3.57 -14.76
CA ALA A 195 -3.44 -5.01 -14.85
C ALA A 195 -2.24 -5.43 -15.71
N ALA A 196 -2.10 -4.85 -16.91
CA ALA A 196 -0.96 -5.12 -17.80
C ALA A 196 0.38 -4.77 -17.12
N GLN A 197 0.46 -3.62 -16.45
CA GLN A 197 1.68 -3.21 -15.75
C GLN A 197 2.01 -4.09 -14.55
N LEU A 198 1.02 -4.62 -13.83
CA LEU A 198 1.25 -5.57 -12.75
C LEU A 198 1.76 -6.92 -13.27
N LEU A 199 1.30 -7.37 -14.45
CA LEU A 199 1.73 -8.61 -15.08
C LEU A 199 3.14 -8.53 -15.70
N GLU A 200 3.56 -7.34 -16.14
CA GLU A 200 4.85 -7.10 -16.80
C GLU A 200 5.87 -6.37 -15.91
N SER A 201 5.53 -6.12 -14.65
CA SER A 201 6.36 -5.37 -13.70
C SER A 201 7.74 -6.00 -13.49
N SER A 202 8.79 -5.22 -13.69
CA SER A 202 10.15 -5.56 -13.29
C SER A 202 10.39 -5.41 -11.78
N VAL A 203 9.56 -4.63 -11.09
CA VAL A 203 9.68 -4.36 -9.65
C VAL A 203 9.29 -5.61 -8.82
N GLN A 204 8.35 -6.41 -9.33
CA GLN A 204 7.84 -7.65 -8.71
C GLN A 204 7.60 -7.51 -7.19
N ASN A 205 6.92 -6.43 -6.79
CA ASN A 205 6.57 -6.16 -5.39
C ASN A 205 5.23 -5.43 -5.34
N LEU A 206 4.20 -6.10 -4.82
CA LEU A 206 2.83 -5.56 -4.83
C LEU A 206 2.71 -4.30 -3.95
N PHE A 207 3.43 -4.26 -2.83
CA PHE A 207 3.40 -3.11 -1.92
C PHE A 207 3.96 -1.83 -2.56
N ARG A 208 4.98 -1.95 -3.41
CA ARG A 208 5.51 -0.79 -4.17
C ARG A 208 4.59 -0.34 -5.30
N GLN A 209 3.57 -1.13 -5.64
CA GLN A 209 2.62 -0.89 -6.72
C GLN A 209 1.18 -0.78 -6.21
N VAL A 210 0.99 -0.33 -4.97
CA VAL A 210 -0.33 -0.25 -4.28
C VAL A 210 -1.35 0.59 -5.04
N ASP A 211 -0.90 1.63 -5.73
CA ASP A 211 -1.78 2.46 -6.54
C ASP A 211 -2.33 1.71 -7.76
N LEU A 212 -1.55 0.83 -8.37
CA LEU A 212 -2.03 -0.07 -9.44
C LEU A 212 -2.96 -1.16 -8.88
N THR A 213 -2.59 -1.77 -7.75
CA THR A 213 -3.41 -2.84 -7.16
C THR A 213 -4.73 -2.31 -6.62
N ASP A 214 -4.81 -1.04 -6.21
CA ASP A 214 -6.07 -0.42 -5.80
C ASP A 214 -7.04 -0.22 -6.98
N LEU A 215 -6.56 0.14 -8.18
CA LEU A 215 -7.41 0.18 -9.39
C LEU A 215 -8.00 -1.19 -9.72
N VAL A 216 -7.16 -2.23 -9.62
CA VAL A 216 -7.59 -3.63 -9.81
C VAL A 216 -8.59 -4.06 -8.73
N ARG A 217 -8.30 -3.71 -7.47
CA ARG A 217 -9.19 -3.96 -6.32
C ARG A 217 -10.56 -3.33 -6.54
N TRP A 218 -10.61 -2.06 -6.92
CA TRP A 218 -11.86 -1.32 -7.11
C TRP A 218 -12.73 -1.98 -8.18
N LYS A 219 -12.14 -2.41 -9.30
CA LYS A 219 -12.85 -3.11 -10.38
C LYS A 219 -13.47 -4.42 -9.89
N ILE A 220 -12.72 -5.23 -9.14
CA ILE A 220 -13.21 -6.52 -8.62
C ILE A 220 -14.28 -6.33 -7.55
N LEU A 221 -14.09 -5.36 -6.64
CA LEU A 221 -15.12 -5.04 -5.63
C LEU A 221 -16.44 -4.60 -6.28
N LYS A 222 -16.36 -3.82 -7.36
CA LYS A 222 -17.52 -3.34 -8.11
C LYS A 222 -18.20 -4.45 -8.90
N ASP A 223 -17.43 -5.22 -9.65
CA ASP A 223 -17.95 -6.19 -10.61
C ASP A 223 -18.16 -7.59 -9.99
N LYS A 224 -17.68 -7.81 -8.76
CA LYS A 224 -17.74 -9.06 -8.00
C LYS A 224 -17.20 -10.28 -8.76
N HIS A 225 -16.23 -10.09 -9.65
CA HIS A 225 -15.53 -11.18 -10.32
C HIS A 225 -14.14 -10.72 -10.71
N ILE A 226 -13.22 -11.68 -10.89
CA ILE A 226 -11.91 -11.42 -11.49
C ILE A 226 -12.09 -11.48 -13.01
N PRO A 227 -11.73 -10.44 -13.78
CA PRO A 227 -11.85 -10.48 -15.23
C PRO A 227 -11.04 -11.63 -15.85
N GLN A 228 -11.66 -12.38 -16.76
CA GLN A 228 -11.10 -13.62 -17.31
C GLN A 228 -9.72 -13.43 -17.93
N PHE A 229 -9.50 -12.34 -18.69
CA PHE A 229 -8.20 -12.06 -19.30
C PHE A 229 -7.08 -11.93 -18.26
N LEU A 230 -7.39 -11.35 -17.09
CA LEU A 230 -6.42 -11.16 -16.01
C LEU A 230 -6.13 -12.49 -15.33
N GLN A 231 -7.17 -13.31 -15.11
CA GLN A 231 -7.03 -14.64 -14.53
C GLN A 231 -6.16 -15.54 -15.41
N GLU A 232 -6.48 -15.66 -16.71
CA GLU A 232 -5.73 -16.49 -17.67
C GLU A 232 -4.28 -16.03 -17.83
N ALA A 233 -4.05 -14.71 -17.95
CA ALA A 233 -2.70 -14.17 -18.07
C ALA A 233 -1.88 -14.42 -16.79
N LEU A 234 -2.51 -14.33 -15.62
CA LEU A 234 -1.85 -14.58 -14.34
C LEU A 234 -1.52 -16.06 -14.15
N ASP A 235 -2.44 -16.96 -14.46
CA ASP A 235 -2.21 -18.41 -14.37
C ASP A 235 -1.08 -18.85 -15.30
N LYS A 236 -1.05 -18.33 -16.54
CA LYS A 236 0.07 -18.55 -17.45
C LYS A 236 1.41 -18.02 -16.89
N LYS A 237 1.42 -16.87 -16.20
CA LYS A 237 2.63 -16.33 -15.57
C LYS A 237 3.07 -17.17 -14.37
N VAL A 238 2.13 -17.68 -13.59
CA VAL A 238 2.39 -18.60 -12.46
C VAL A 238 3.05 -19.89 -12.94
N GLU A 239 2.57 -20.46 -14.05
CA GLU A 239 3.12 -21.69 -14.62
C GLU A 239 4.47 -21.48 -15.31
N SER A 240 4.65 -20.36 -16.00
CA SER A 240 5.85 -20.10 -16.82
C SER A 240 7.00 -19.43 -16.08
N CYS A 241 6.70 -18.64 -15.04
CA CYS A 241 7.68 -17.92 -14.24
C CYS A 241 7.61 -18.44 -12.81
N GLY A 242 8.63 -19.17 -12.35
CA GLY A 242 8.74 -19.66 -10.97
C GLY A 242 8.90 -18.55 -9.90
N SER A 243 8.38 -17.35 -10.16
CA SER A 243 8.39 -16.21 -9.25
C SER A 243 7.19 -16.27 -8.31
N THR A 244 7.47 -16.17 -7.01
CA THR A 244 6.44 -16.05 -5.96
C THR A 244 5.60 -14.77 -6.06
N TYR A 245 6.02 -13.79 -6.86
CA TYR A 245 5.27 -12.54 -7.04
C TYR A 245 3.87 -12.78 -7.65
N PHE A 246 3.78 -13.60 -8.70
CA PHE A 246 2.50 -13.89 -9.35
C PHE A 246 1.56 -14.67 -8.44
N TRP A 247 2.10 -15.55 -7.59
CA TRP A 247 1.33 -16.21 -6.53
C TRP A 247 0.77 -15.24 -5.50
N ARG A 248 1.56 -14.24 -5.06
CA ARG A 248 1.04 -13.17 -4.19
C ARG A 248 -0.02 -12.34 -4.89
N PHE A 249 0.16 -12.07 -6.18
CA PHE A 249 -0.83 -11.31 -6.95
C PHE A 249 -2.14 -12.11 -7.04
N LYS A 250 -2.06 -13.42 -7.30
CA LYS A 250 -3.22 -14.32 -7.30
C LYS A 250 -3.91 -14.32 -5.93
N LEU A 251 -3.15 -14.43 -4.84
CA LEU A 251 -3.68 -14.35 -3.48
C LEU A 251 -4.41 -13.03 -3.23
N PHE A 252 -3.84 -11.91 -3.68
CA PHE A 252 -4.45 -10.59 -3.56
C PHE A 252 -5.82 -10.56 -4.27
N LEU A 253 -5.89 -11.01 -5.53
CA LEU A 253 -7.15 -11.01 -6.30
C LEU A 253 -8.22 -11.88 -5.64
N LEU A 254 -7.85 -13.09 -5.19
CA LEU A 254 -8.76 -14.02 -4.53
C LEU A 254 -9.31 -13.46 -3.22
N ARG A 255 -8.46 -12.83 -2.40
CA ARG A 255 -8.91 -12.20 -1.15
C ARG A 255 -9.88 -11.03 -1.38
N ILE A 256 -9.62 -10.21 -2.40
CA ILE A 256 -10.55 -9.14 -2.78
C ILE A 256 -11.86 -9.70 -3.32
N LEU A 257 -11.82 -10.74 -4.14
CA LEU A 257 -13.01 -11.42 -4.64
C LEU A 257 -13.83 -11.99 -3.47
N TYR A 258 -13.18 -12.69 -2.55
CA TYR A 258 -13.79 -13.21 -1.33
C TYR A 258 -14.47 -12.08 -0.54
N GLN A 259 -13.76 -10.97 -0.30
CA GLN A 259 -14.30 -9.79 0.37
C GLN A 259 -15.50 -9.17 -0.37
N SER A 260 -15.48 -9.12 -1.71
CA SER A 260 -16.57 -8.55 -2.52
C SER A 260 -17.88 -9.35 -2.42
N MET A 261 -17.76 -10.63 -2.09
CA MET A 261 -18.85 -11.59 -1.96
C MET A 261 -19.35 -11.74 -0.52
N GLN A 262 -18.58 -11.27 0.46
CA GLN A 262 -19.03 -11.22 1.85
C GLN A 262 -20.18 -10.22 2.02
N LYS A 263 -21.15 -10.55 2.87
CA LYS A 263 -22.23 -9.62 3.26
C LYS A 263 -21.60 -8.39 3.91
N THR A 264 -22.12 -7.21 3.58
CA THR A 264 -21.62 -5.93 4.09
C THR A 264 -21.69 -5.93 5.64
N PRO A 265 -20.64 -5.50 6.38
CA PRO A 265 -20.64 -5.52 7.85
C PRO A 265 -21.66 -4.61 8.54
N SER A 266 -22.62 -4.01 7.82
CA SER A 266 -23.77 -3.31 8.40
C SER A 266 -24.68 -4.24 9.22
N GLU A 267 -24.53 -5.57 9.10
CA GLU A 267 -25.23 -6.57 9.93
C GLU A 267 -24.37 -7.15 11.07
N ILE A 268 -23.07 -6.84 11.11
CA ILE A 268 -22.15 -7.22 12.19
C ILE A 268 -21.65 -5.94 12.86
N MET A 269 -22.59 -5.06 13.21
CA MET A 269 -22.32 -4.00 14.17
C MET A 269 -22.16 -4.70 15.52
N TRP A 270 -20.92 -4.86 15.96
CA TRP A 270 -20.60 -5.26 17.33
C TRP A 270 -21.27 -4.24 18.27
N ARG A 271 -22.47 -4.57 18.77
CA ARG A 271 -23.08 -3.88 19.89
C ARG A 271 -22.37 -4.42 21.13
N PRO A 272 -21.66 -3.59 21.90
CA PRO A 272 -21.27 -4.00 23.24
C PRO A 272 -22.57 -4.35 23.98
N SER A 273 -22.75 -5.60 24.39
CA SER A 273 -23.77 -5.96 25.37
C SER A 273 -23.29 -5.44 26.72
N HIS A 274 -23.45 -4.15 26.95
CA HIS A 274 -23.38 -3.60 28.29
C HIS A 274 -24.69 -3.99 29.00
N GLU A 275 -24.71 -5.19 29.58
CA GLU A 275 -25.50 -5.41 30.78
C GLU A 275 -24.77 -4.65 31.90
N ASP A 276 -25.25 -3.44 32.19
CA ASP A 276 -24.78 -2.62 33.30
C ASP A 276 -25.08 -3.32 34.64
N THR A 277 -24.20 -4.24 35.02
CA THR A 277 -24.13 -4.72 36.40
C THR A 277 -23.42 -3.64 37.20
N LYS A 278 -24.19 -2.67 37.70
CA LYS A 278 -23.72 -1.67 38.66
C LYS A 278 -23.24 -2.37 39.93
N ILE A 279 -21.93 -2.63 40.02
CA ILE A 279 -21.27 -2.91 41.29
C ILE A 279 -20.96 -1.54 41.91
N LEU A 280 -21.84 -1.11 42.81
CA LEU A 280 -21.61 -0.01 43.73
C LEU A 280 -20.43 -0.36 44.65
N ILE A 281 -19.32 0.35 44.51
CA ILE A 281 -18.33 0.45 45.59
C ILE A 281 -18.68 1.72 46.36
N SER A 282 -19.21 1.51 47.56
CA SER A 282 -19.52 2.53 48.54
C SER A 282 -18.22 3.07 49.16
N ASP A 283 -17.97 4.37 49.00
CA ASP A 283 -16.92 5.07 49.74
C ASP A 283 -17.30 5.19 51.23
N SER A 284 -16.32 4.96 52.10
CA SER A 284 -16.38 5.32 53.52
C SER A 284 -15.33 6.40 53.83
N PRO A 285 -15.62 7.35 54.74
CA PRO A 285 -14.96 8.66 54.78
C PRO A 285 -13.85 8.76 55.86
N GLY A 286 -12.97 9.77 55.71
CA GLY A 286 -12.06 10.18 56.80
C GLY A 286 -11.40 11.55 56.56
N MET A 287 -11.74 12.51 57.44
CA MET A 287 -11.07 13.77 57.86
C MET A 287 -10.20 14.58 56.86
N GLY A 288 -10.27 15.91 56.74
CA GLY A 288 -11.01 16.97 57.45
C GLY A 288 -10.44 18.37 57.08
N SER A 289 -11.09 19.43 57.56
CA SER A 289 -10.75 20.88 57.56
C SER A 289 -10.75 21.61 56.20
N THR A 290 -11.32 22.80 55.98
CA THR A 290 -11.90 23.87 56.84
C THR A 290 -12.81 24.77 55.98
N GLU A 291 -13.65 25.53 56.67
CA GLU A 291 -14.75 26.41 56.29
C GLU A 291 -14.43 27.53 55.27
N ASP A 292 -15.41 27.89 54.42
CA ASP A 292 -16.04 29.23 54.41
C ASP A 292 -17.16 29.32 53.33
N ASP A 293 -18.39 29.24 53.84
CA ASP A 293 -19.53 30.14 53.68
C ASP A 293 -20.12 30.67 52.34
N HIS A 294 -21.46 30.68 52.40
CA HIS A 294 -22.52 31.38 51.62
C HIS A 294 -23.04 30.72 50.33
N GLN A 295 -24.25 30.12 50.35
CA GLN A 295 -25.59 30.74 50.17
C GLN A 295 -25.73 31.37 48.77
N GLU A 296 -26.70 31.05 47.91
CA GLU A 296 -28.14 30.76 48.07
C GLU A 296 -28.59 29.91 46.86
N GLU A 297 -29.44 28.91 47.06
CA GLU A 297 -30.87 28.92 46.69
C GLU A 297 -31.18 29.41 45.26
N GLY A 298 -31.95 28.71 44.44
CA GLY A 298 -32.75 27.55 44.73
C GLY A 298 -33.70 27.25 43.57
N THR A 299 -33.96 25.95 43.44
CA THR A 299 -35.27 25.34 43.16
C THR A 299 -35.93 25.58 41.80
N SER A 300 -36.00 24.55 40.93
CA SER A 300 -36.98 23.43 40.94
C SER A 300 -38.32 23.86 40.32
N LYS A 301 -39.09 23.11 39.52
CA LYS A 301 -39.47 21.69 39.47
C LYS A 301 -40.22 21.53 38.13
N GLN A 302 -39.93 20.50 37.33
CA GLN A 302 -40.74 19.28 37.15
C GLN A 302 -42.13 19.41 36.49
N ALA A 303 -42.35 18.47 35.56
CA ALA A 303 -43.64 17.92 35.09
C ALA A 303 -44.45 18.84 34.16
N SER A 304 -45.19 18.40 33.13
CA SER A 304 -45.62 17.08 32.66
C SER A 304 -46.42 17.27 31.36
N LYS A 305 -46.29 16.31 30.43
CA LYS A 305 -47.29 15.73 29.49
C LYS A 305 -48.24 16.58 28.61
N GLN A 306 -48.53 15.97 27.45
CA GLN A 306 -49.69 16.12 26.54
C GLN A 306 -49.62 17.26 25.50
N SER A 307 -49.35 16.93 24.24
CA SER A 307 -50.25 16.42 23.18
C SER A 307 -51.02 17.53 22.49
N LEU A 308 -50.86 17.65 21.16
CA LEU A 308 -51.90 18.06 20.23
C LEU A 308 -51.49 17.68 18.80
N CYS A 309 -52.34 16.88 18.18
CA CYS A 309 -52.37 16.59 16.76
C CYS A 309 -53.28 17.60 16.05
N GLU A 310 -52.94 17.98 14.82
CA GLU A 310 -53.90 18.33 13.76
C GLU A 310 -53.48 17.50 12.54
N VAL A 311 -54.16 16.40 12.20
CA VAL A 311 -55.44 16.31 11.46
C VAL A 311 -55.34 16.88 10.03
N SER A 312 -55.14 15.97 9.08
CA SER A 312 -55.91 16.00 7.83
C SER A 312 -56.37 14.56 7.51
N LYS A 313 -57.70 14.43 7.48
CA LYS A 313 -58.50 13.22 7.22
C LYS A 313 -58.74 13.02 5.72
N GLY A 314 -59.05 11.76 5.37
CA GLY A 314 -59.71 11.30 4.14
C GLY A 314 -59.15 9.94 3.72
N THR A 315 -59.47 8.78 4.34
CA THR A 315 -60.73 7.97 4.31
C THR A 315 -61.09 7.58 2.87
N ASP A 316 -61.23 6.32 2.42
CA ASP A 316 -61.81 5.06 2.94
C ASP A 316 -60.94 3.85 2.53
N ALA A 317 -60.66 2.80 3.32
CA ALA A 317 -61.49 1.82 4.05
C ALA A 317 -61.95 0.61 3.22
N GLY A 318 -61.47 -0.58 3.61
CA GLY A 318 -61.90 -1.90 3.11
C GLY A 318 -61.00 -3.06 3.56
N ASP A 319 -61.15 -3.52 4.81
CA ASP A 319 -60.69 -4.82 5.37
C ASP A 319 -61.74 -5.93 5.05
N PRO A 320 -61.61 -7.22 5.48
CA PRO A 320 -60.49 -8.18 5.42
C PRO A 320 -60.96 -9.61 4.99
N ALA A 321 -60.05 -10.54 4.68
CA ALA A 321 -60.17 -12.02 4.83
C ALA A 321 -59.04 -12.68 4.01
N ASP A 322 -58.03 -13.28 4.64
CA ASP A 322 -57.94 -14.71 4.99
C ASP A 322 -57.95 -15.63 3.75
N ASP A 323 -56.75 -16.01 3.30
CA ASP A 323 -56.53 -17.35 2.77
C ASP A 323 -55.02 -17.71 2.77
N THR A 324 -54.70 -18.62 3.67
CA THR A 324 -53.51 -19.45 3.75
C THR A 324 -53.09 -20.01 2.39
N LEU A 325 -51.97 -19.54 1.83
CA LEU A 325 -51.16 -20.34 0.91
C LEU A 325 -49.68 -20.16 1.20
N ALA A 326 -49.14 -21.19 1.84
CA ALA A 326 -47.73 -21.49 1.87
C ALA A 326 -47.18 -21.53 0.43
N HIS A 327 -46.28 -20.60 0.11
CA HIS A 327 -45.26 -20.83 -0.91
C HIS A 327 -43.90 -20.52 -0.30
N SER A 328 -43.26 -21.60 0.14
CA SER A 328 -41.83 -21.77 0.26
C SER A 328 -41.11 -21.24 -0.99
N SER A 329 -40.36 -20.14 -0.86
CA SER A 329 -39.46 -19.71 -1.94
C SER A 329 -38.26 -18.90 -1.44
N ASP A 330 -37.65 -19.26 -0.31
CA ASP A 330 -36.43 -18.60 0.20
C ASP A 330 -35.18 -19.52 0.25
N ILE A 331 -35.23 -20.74 -0.27
CA ILE A 331 -34.11 -21.71 -0.12
C ILE A 331 -33.23 -21.83 -1.39
N VAL A 332 -33.72 -21.48 -2.59
CA VAL A 332 -33.04 -21.86 -3.85
C VAL A 332 -31.96 -20.85 -4.32
N GLY A 333 -31.84 -19.70 -3.67
CA GLY A 333 -30.85 -18.66 -4.05
C GLY A 333 -29.57 -18.60 -3.21
N HIS A 334 -29.50 -19.31 -2.08
CA HIS A 334 -28.44 -19.12 -1.07
C HIS A 334 -27.27 -20.11 -1.22
N GLU A 335 -27.55 -21.35 -1.62
CA GLU A 335 -26.54 -22.41 -1.82
C GLU A 335 -25.45 -22.08 -2.85
N PRO A 336 -25.72 -21.48 -4.04
CA PRO A 336 -24.69 -21.29 -5.06
C PRO A 336 -23.69 -20.17 -4.73
N MET A 337 -23.99 -19.29 -3.78
CA MET A 337 -23.06 -18.25 -3.33
C MET A 337 -22.12 -18.78 -2.24
N GLU A 338 -22.65 -19.59 -1.33
CA GLU A 338 -21.89 -20.20 -0.24
C GLU A 338 -20.90 -21.24 -0.77
N GLU A 339 -21.31 -22.06 -1.74
CA GLU A 339 -20.40 -23.00 -2.43
C GLU A 339 -19.24 -22.28 -3.12
N LYS A 340 -19.52 -21.17 -3.82
CA LYS A 340 -18.48 -20.33 -4.44
C LYS A 340 -17.54 -19.69 -3.42
N LEU A 341 -18.05 -19.26 -2.26
CA LEU A 341 -17.21 -18.71 -1.19
C LEU A 341 -16.27 -19.77 -0.63
N LEU A 342 -16.75 -21.00 -0.42
CA LEU A 342 -15.93 -22.13 0.00
C LEU A 342 -14.87 -22.49 -1.05
N GLU A 343 -15.23 -22.46 -2.34
CA GLU A 343 -14.28 -22.68 -3.42
C GLU A 343 -13.17 -21.62 -3.43
N ILE A 344 -13.53 -20.33 -3.33
CA ILE A 344 -12.56 -19.23 -3.26
C ILE A 344 -11.68 -19.36 -2.02
N GLN A 345 -12.26 -19.72 -0.87
CA GLN A 345 -11.51 -19.93 0.38
C GLN A 345 -10.50 -21.09 0.22
N ALA A 346 -10.89 -22.21 -0.39
CA ALA A 346 -9.99 -23.32 -0.68
C ALA A 346 -8.85 -22.89 -1.62
N GLN A 347 -9.13 -22.06 -2.63
CA GLN A 347 -8.10 -21.49 -3.51
C GLN A 347 -7.14 -20.55 -2.76
N ILE A 348 -7.66 -19.71 -1.86
CA ILE A 348 -6.83 -18.85 -0.98
C ILE A 348 -5.89 -19.71 -0.15
N GLU A 349 -6.40 -20.76 0.48
CA GLU A 349 -5.61 -21.66 1.33
C GLU A 349 -4.53 -22.39 0.53
N ALA A 350 -4.84 -22.86 -0.68
CA ALA A 350 -3.87 -23.50 -1.57
C ALA A 350 -2.74 -22.53 -1.97
N VAL A 351 -3.08 -21.28 -2.31
CA VAL A 351 -2.07 -20.26 -2.66
C VAL A 351 -1.23 -19.86 -1.45
N GLU A 352 -1.84 -19.67 -0.28
CA GLU A 352 -1.11 -19.40 0.97
C GLU A 352 -0.16 -20.54 1.34
N MET A 353 -0.62 -21.79 1.16
CA MET A 353 0.18 -22.98 1.39
C MET A 353 1.40 -23.00 0.47
N HIS A 354 1.20 -22.77 -0.83
CA HIS A 354 2.31 -22.69 -1.80
C HIS A 354 3.33 -21.61 -1.41
N LEU A 355 2.88 -20.37 -1.14
CA LEU A 355 3.74 -19.27 -0.72
C LEU A 355 4.50 -19.57 0.58
N THR A 356 3.85 -20.24 1.53
CA THR A 356 4.48 -20.67 2.79
C THR A 356 5.57 -21.72 2.51
N ARG A 357 5.29 -22.75 1.71
CA ARG A 357 6.25 -23.80 1.37
C ARG A 357 7.48 -23.22 0.65
N GLU A 358 7.27 -22.32 -0.31
CA GLU A 358 8.37 -21.60 -0.98
C GLU A 358 9.20 -20.76 0.00
N HIS A 359 8.55 -20.06 0.94
CA HIS A 359 9.28 -19.30 1.96
C HIS A 359 10.03 -20.21 2.94
N MET A 360 9.43 -21.32 3.39
CA MET A 360 10.09 -22.33 4.23
C MET A 360 11.37 -22.86 3.58
N LYS A 361 11.35 -23.16 2.28
CA LYS A 361 12.56 -23.55 1.53
C LYS A 361 13.65 -22.49 1.57
N ARG A 362 13.30 -21.20 1.43
CA ARG A 362 14.27 -20.10 1.53
C ARG A 362 14.86 -19.99 2.93
N VAL A 363 14.03 -20.09 3.97
CA VAL A 363 14.48 -20.07 5.37
C VAL A 363 15.43 -21.23 5.65
N LEU A 364 15.07 -22.44 5.23
CA LEU A 364 15.93 -23.62 5.34
C LEU A 364 17.24 -23.47 4.53
N GLY A 365 17.19 -22.80 3.38
CA GLY A 365 18.38 -22.44 2.60
C GLY A 365 19.33 -21.55 3.40
N GLU A 366 18.81 -20.51 4.08
CA GLU A 366 19.61 -19.68 4.98
C GLU A 366 20.17 -20.48 6.16
N VAL A 367 19.37 -21.35 6.79
CA VAL A 367 19.83 -22.25 7.86
C VAL A 367 20.98 -23.14 7.37
N TYR A 368 20.86 -23.71 6.17
CA TYR A 368 21.88 -24.57 5.59
C TYR A 368 23.22 -23.84 5.36
N LEU A 369 23.17 -22.57 4.94
CA LEU A 369 24.36 -21.75 4.69
C LEU A 369 25.08 -21.33 5.98
N HIS A 370 24.35 -21.19 7.10
CA HIS A 370 24.90 -20.74 8.37
C HIS A 370 25.12 -21.94 9.31
N THR A 371 26.25 -22.61 9.10
CA THR A 371 26.55 -24.02 9.47
C THR A 371 26.66 -24.38 10.95
N TRP A 372 26.60 -23.43 11.89
CA TRP A 372 26.64 -23.73 13.32
C TRP A 372 25.25 -23.49 13.91
N ILE A 373 24.38 -24.47 13.68
CA ILE A 373 23.05 -24.53 14.29
C ILE A 373 23.25 -24.83 15.77
N THR A 374 23.57 -23.78 16.54
CA THR A 374 23.56 -23.85 18.00
C THR A 374 22.13 -23.91 18.49
N GLU A 375 21.96 -24.28 19.77
CA GLU A 375 20.67 -24.29 20.49
C GLU A 375 19.87 -22.98 20.33
N ASN A 376 20.56 -21.88 19.99
CA ASN A 376 20.00 -20.54 19.84
C ASN A 376 19.61 -20.17 18.41
N THR A 377 19.62 -21.10 17.45
CA THR A 377 18.98 -20.84 16.17
C THR A 377 17.47 -20.85 16.36
N SER A 378 16.91 -19.65 16.47
CA SER A 378 15.51 -19.34 16.73
C SER A 378 14.56 -19.70 15.55
N ILE A 379 14.80 -20.85 14.91
CA ILE A 379 14.05 -21.43 13.79
C ILE A 379 13.75 -22.90 14.11
N PRO A 380 12.48 -23.34 14.10
CA PRO A 380 12.10 -24.73 14.35
C PRO A 380 12.40 -25.63 13.14
N THR A 381 13.69 -25.80 12.84
CA THR A 381 14.20 -26.40 11.61
C THR A 381 13.63 -27.80 11.37
N ARG A 382 13.58 -28.64 12.41
CA ARG A 382 13.01 -29.99 12.30
C ARG A 382 11.52 -29.96 11.94
N GLY A 383 10.75 -29.09 12.61
CA GLY A 383 9.32 -28.92 12.35
C GLY A 383 9.05 -28.42 10.93
N VAL A 384 9.84 -27.47 10.44
CA VAL A 384 9.74 -26.97 9.06
C VAL A 384 10.09 -28.07 8.04
N CYS A 385 11.13 -28.87 8.29
CA CYS A 385 11.46 -30.02 7.46
C CYS A 385 10.31 -31.04 7.43
N ASP A 386 9.77 -31.41 8.59
CA ASP A 386 8.71 -32.41 8.70
C ASP A 386 7.42 -31.91 8.01
N PHE A 387 7.07 -30.63 8.16
CA PHE A 387 5.94 -29.99 7.45
C PHE A 387 6.11 -29.98 5.93
N LEU A 388 7.32 -29.72 5.44
CA LEU A 388 7.58 -29.79 3.99
C LEU A 388 7.47 -31.23 3.45
N MET A 389 7.70 -32.23 4.28
CA MET A 389 7.67 -33.66 3.91
C MET A 389 6.32 -34.34 4.16
N SER A 390 5.39 -33.73 4.90
CA SER A 390 4.13 -34.36 5.32
C SER A 390 3.12 -34.54 4.19
N ASP A 391 3.26 -33.81 3.09
CA ASP A 391 2.37 -33.87 1.94
C ASP A 391 2.93 -34.81 0.87
N GLU A 392 2.42 -36.05 0.84
CA GLU A 392 2.84 -37.08 -0.13
C GLU A 392 2.42 -36.74 -1.57
N GLY A 393 1.39 -35.90 -1.75
CA GLY A 393 0.91 -35.46 -3.06
C GLY A 393 1.75 -34.34 -3.68
N TYR A 394 2.61 -33.69 -2.89
CA TYR A 394 3.44 -32.57 -3.33
C TYR A 394 4.90 -33.02 -3.57
N ASP A 395 5.21 -33.42 -4.81
CA ASP A 395 6.57 -33.84 -5.18
C ASP A 395 7.54 -32.66 -5.36
N ASP A 396 8.11 -32.20 -4.24
CA ASP A 396 9.12 -31.15 -4.23
C ASP A 396 10.54 -31.72 -4.07
N ARG A 397 11.13 -32.12 -5.20
CA ARG A 397 12.51 -32.62 -5.25
C ARG A 397 13.51 -31.63 -4.64
N THR A 398 13.30 -30.34 -4.81
CA THR A 398 14.19 -29.29 -4.29
C THR A 398 14.14 -29.25 -2.76
N ALA A 399 12.95 -29.32 -2.17
CA ALA A 399 12.79 -29.44 -0.72
C ALA A 399 13.48 -30.71 -0.19
N ARG A 400 13.24 -31.88 -0.81
CA ARG A 400 13.82 -33.16 -0.38
C ARG A 400 15.35 -33.13 -0.34
N VAL A 401 15.98 -32.59 -1.39
CA VAL A 401 17.44 -32.46 -1.47
C VAL A 401 17.96 -31.52 -0.37
N LEU A 402 17.35 -30.33 -0.21
CA LEU A 402 17.74 -29.37 0.82
C LEU A 402 17.61 -29.96 2.22
N ILE A 403 16.49 -30.59 2.53
CA ILE A 403 16.22 -31.25 3.82
C ILE A 403 17.26 -32.36 4.07
N GLY A 404 17.57 -33.19 3.06
CA GLY A 404 18.60 -34.22 3.17
C GLY A 404 19.97 -33.65 3.53
N HIS A 405 20.34 -32.50 2.98
CA HIS A 405 21.60 -31.81 3.32
C HIS A 405 21.59 -31.21 4.74
N ILE A 406 20.47 -30.62 5.15
CA ILE A 406 20.31 -30.05 6.49
C ILE A 406 20.36 -31.13 7.56
N LEU A 407 19.63 -32.23 7.39
CA LEU A 407 19.60 -33.34 8.35
C LEU A 407 20.97 -33.99 8.52
N LYS A 408 21.78 -34.06 7.45
CA LYS A 408 23.18 -34.49 7.53
C LYS A 408 24.03 -33.54 8.35
N LYS A 409 23.88 -32.22 8.17
CA LYS A 409 24.62 -31.20 8.94
C LYS A 409 24.21 -31.14 10.41
N MET A 410 22.93 -31.32 10.71
CA MET A 410 22.41 -31.26 12.08
C MET A 410 22.78 -32.49 12.92
N ASN A 411 23.37 -33.55 12.35
CA ASN A 411 23.64 -34.81 13.06
C ASN A 411 22.41 -35.35 13.83
N LYS A 412 21.19 -35.11 13.33
CA LYS A 412 19.91 -35.44 13.99
C LYS A 412 19.66 -34.74 15.34
N GLN A 413 20.40 -33.68 15.68
CA GLN A 413 20.07 -32.86 16.86
C GLN A 413 18.72 -32.17 16.66
N THR A 414 17.91 -32.18 17.72
CA THR A 414 16.60 -31.54 17.76
C THR A 414 16.57 -30.54 18.91
N PHE A 415 16.18 -29.30 18.60
CA PHE A 415 15.99 -28.24 19.59
C PHE A 415 14.50 -27.95 19.70
N PRO A 416 13.77 -28.60 20.64
CA PRO A 416 12.35 -28.35 20.82
C PRO A 416 12.12 -26.93 21.33
N GLU A 417 11.09 -26.27 20.79
CA GLU A 417 10.56 -25.05 21.36
C GLU A 417 9.81 -25.39 22.66
N HIS A 418 9.95 -24.57 23.69
CA HIS A 418 9.25 -24.76 24.97
C HIS A 418 8.35 -23.57 25.27
N CYS A 419 7.20 -23.83 25.89
CA CYS A 419 6.26 -22.81 26.30
C CYS A 419 6.83 -21.96 27.43
N SER A 420 6.77 -20.64 27.31
CA SER A 420 7.28 -19.68 28.28
C SER A 420 6.57 -19.81 29.63
N LEU A 421 5.27 -20.12 29.60
CA LEU A 421 4.38 -20.22 30.76
C LEU A 421 4.51 -21.56 31.51
N CYS A 422 4.44 -22.69 30.80
CA CYS A 422 4.37 -24.02 31.43
C CYS A 422 5.54 -24.95 31.13
N LYS A 423 6.52 -24.49 30.33
CA LYS A 423 7.73 -25.25 29.94
C LYS A 423 7.50 -26.53 29.13
N GLU A 424 6.26 -26.89 28.86
CA GLU A 424 5.90 -27.97 27.93
C GLU A 424 6.40 -27.70 26.51
N ILE A 425 6.63 -28.77 25.75
CA ILE A 425 7.07 -28.70 24.36
C ILE A 425 5.98 -28.03 23.51
N LEU A 426 6.41 -27.14 22.61
CA LEU A 426 5.59 -26.53 21.57
C LEU A 426 5.82 -27.28 20.25
N PRO A 427 4.93 -28.21 19.87
CA PRO A 427 5.08 -28.96 18.64
C PRO A 427 4.88 -28.05 17.41
N PHE A 428 5.51 -28.44 16.30
CA PHE A 428 5.30 -27.83 14.99
C PHE A 428 4.20 -28.58 14.23
N THR A 429 2.96 -28.43 14.66
CA THR A 429 1.79 -29.04 14.00
C THR A 429 1.10 -28.10 13.02
N ASP A 430 1.20 -26.79 13.23
CA ASP A 430 0.57 -25.76 12.42
C ASP A 430 1.59 -24.65 12.08
N ARG A 431 1.49 -24.09 10.87
CA ARG A 431 2.40 -23.05 10.36
C ARG A 431 2.10 -21.65 10.90
N LYS A 432 0.85 -21.39 11.31
CA LYS A 432 0.32 -20.12 11.84
C LYS A 432 0.37 -20.06 13.36
N GLN A 433 0.26 -21.19 14.06
CA GLN A 433 0.25 -21.23 15.54
C GLN A 433 0.91 -22.47 16.14
N ALA A 434 1.19 -22.41 17.44
CA ALA A 434 1.69 -23.51 18.26
C ALA A 434 0.82 -23.62 19.51
N VAL A 435 0.43 -24.85 19.86
CA VAL A 435 -0.38 -25.12 21.06
C VAL A 435 0.38 -26.11 21.93
N CYS A 436 0.63 -25.78 23.20
CA CYS A 436 1.28 -26.72 24.12
C CYS A 436 0.27 -27.77 24.63
N SER A 437 0.76 -28.84 25.25
CA SER A 437 -0.06 -29.90 25.87
C SER A 437 -1.07 -29.37 26.91
N ASN A 438 -0.74 -28.26 27.58
CA ASN A 438 -1.61 -27.57 28.55
C ASN A 438 -2.56 -26.53 27.91
N GLY A 439 -2.61 -26.41 26.58
CA GLY A 439 -3.58 -25.56 25.87
C GLY A 439 -3.18 -24.09 25.65
N HIS A 440 -1.96 -23.66 26.01
CA HIS A 440 -1.49 -22.31 25.69
C HIS A 440 -1.23 -22.17 24.19
N ILE A 441 -1.76 -21.10 23.59
CA ILE A 441 -1.68 -20.82 22.14
C ILE A 441 -0.70 -19.69 21.87
N TRP A 442 0.22 -19.90 20.92
CA TRP A 442 1.20 -18.92 20.47
C TRP A 442 1.17 -18.79 18.95
N LEU A 443 1.09 -17.57 18.43
CA LEU A 443 1.16 -17.32 16.99
C LEU A 443 2.60 -17.51 16.51
N ARG A 444 2.79 -18.04 15.31
CA ARG A 444 4.12 -18.25 14.71
C ARG A 444 4.52 -17.05 13.87
N CYS A 445 5.78 -16.67 13.98
CA CYS A 445 6.42 -15.68 13.12
C CYS A 445 6.39 -16.18 11.67
N PHE A 446 5.72 -15.51 10.74
CA PHE A 446 5.67 -15.98 9.35
C PHE A 446 7.05 -15.95 8.64
N LEU A 447 8.03 -15.21 9.18
CA LEU A 447 9.38 -15.09 8.62
C LEU A 447 10.32 -16.20 9.08
N THR A 448 10.23 -16.63 10.34
CA THR A 448 11.14 -17.61 10.95
C THR A 448 10.43 -18.88 11.43
N TYR A 449 9.11 -18.89 11.42
CA TYR A 449 8.21 -19.92 11.92
C TYR A 449 8.30 -20.23 13.42
N GLN A 450 9.14 -19.50 14.15
CA GLN A 450 9.23 -19.61 15.61
C GLN A 450 7.94 -19.12 16.27
N SER A 451 7.56 -19.77 17.37
CA SER A 451 6.50 -19.31 18.26
C SER A 451 6.82 -17.92 18.84
N CYS A 452 5.92 -16.96 18.62
CA CYS A 452 5.97 -15.63 19.22
C CYS A 452 5.40 -15.71 20.63
N GLN A 453 6.28 -15.92 21.61
CA GLN A 453 5.89 -16.08 23.02
C GLN A 453 5.93 -14.77 23.82
N SER A 454 6.05 -13.64 23.12
CA SER A 454 5.96 -12.27 23.64
C SER A 454 4.69 -11.61 23.13
N LEU A 455 4.10 -10.72 23.94
CA LEU A 455 2.98 -9.87 23.53
C LEU A 455 3.40 -8.78 22.54
N VAL A 456 4.71 -8.56 22.37
CA VAL A 456 5.27 -7.58 21.46
C VAL A 456 5.70 -8.28 20.17
N TYR A 457 4.98 -8.01 19.09
CA TYR A 457 5.26 -8.53 17.77
C TYR A 457 4.92 -7.49 16.70
N ARG A 458 5.48 -7.69 15.52
CA ARG A 458 5.28 -6.82 14.35
C ARG A 458 4.21 -7.37 13.45
N ARG A 459 3.47 -6.50 12.77
CA ARG A 459 2.45 -6.91 11.79
C ARG A 459 2.70 -6.29 10.42
N CYS A 460 2.28 -7.00 9.36
CA CYS A 460 2.19 -6.38 8.05
C CYS A 460 1.09 -5.31 8.05
N LEU A 461 1.10 -4.40 7.08
CA LEU A 461 0.09 -3.35 6.95
C LEU A 461 -1.34 -3.85 6.82
N LEU A 462 -1.52 -5.07 6.31
CA LEU A 462 -2.83 -5.72 6.20
C LEU A 462 -3.23 -6.44 7.49
N HIS A 463 -2.38 -6.47 8.52
CA HIS A 463 -2.57 -7.14 9.80
C HIS A 463 -2.83 -8.66 9.76
N ASP A 464 -2.69 -9.30 8.60
CA ASP A 464 -2.90 -10.74 8.38
C ASP A 464 -1.78 -11.64 8.90
N SER A 465 -0.61 -11.08 9.22
CA SER A 465 0.58 -11.88 9.54
C SER A 465 1.45 -11.21 10.58
N ILE A 466 2.07 -12.04 11.42
CA ILE A 466 2.86 -11.61 12.57
C ILE A 466 4.32 -12.03 12.40
N ALA A 467 5.25 -11.12 12.68
CA ALA A 467 6.67 -11.44 12.81
C ALA A 467 7.18 -11.03 14.18
N ARG A 468 8.07 -11.83 14.77
CA ARG A 468 8.73 -11.46 16.03
C ARG A 468 9.70 -10.30 15.84
N HIS A 469 10.05 -9.62 16.94
CA HIS A 469 11.16 -8.67 16.95
C HIS A 469 12.52 -9.40 16.96
N PRO A 470 13.55 -8.82 16.31
CA PRO A 470 14.92 -9.29 16.49
C PRO A 470 15.38 -9.01 17.92
N THR A 471 16.05 -9.99 18.55
CA THR A 471 16.66 -9.83 19.87
C THR A 471 18.18 -9.61 19.73
N PRO A 472 18.87 -9.07 20.75
CA PRO A 472 20.31 -8.88 20.71
C PRO A 472 21.09 -10.17 20.42
N GLU A 473 20.61 -11.29 20.96
CA GLU A 473 21.19 -12.63 20.85
C GLU A 473 21.01 -13.24 19.46
N ASP A 474 20.09 -12.71 18.64
CA ASP A 474 19.87 -13.24 17.30
C ASP A 474 21.10 -13.05 16.41
N PRO A 475 21.53 -14.12 15.70
CA PRO A 475 22.51 -14.01 14.63
C PRO A 475 22.10 -13.01 13.55
N GLU A 476 23.09 -12.37 12.93
CA GLU A 476 22.85 -11.32 11.91
C GLU A 476 21.99 -11.81 10.73
N TRP A 477 22.14 -13.07 10.32
CA TRP A 477 21.31 -13.64 9.26
C TRP A 477 19.83 -13.80 9.67
N ILE A 478 19.54 -14.05 10.94
CA ILE A 478 18.17 -14.08 11.46
C ILE A 478 17.60 -12.66 11.51
N LYS A 479 18.40 -11.68 11.96
CA LYS A 479 18.02 -10.26 11.92
C LYS A 479 17.65 -9.81 10.50
N ARG A 480 18.43 -10.23 9.49
CA ARG A 480 18.11 -10.00 8.07
C ARG A 480 16.80 -10.67 7.63
N LEU A 481 16.56 -11.92 8.01
CA LEU A 481 15.28 -12.61 7.74
C LEU A 481 14.10 -11.85 8.34
N LEU A 482 14.23 -11.40 9.59
CA LEU A 482 13.21 -10.65 10.31
C LEU A 482 12.95 -9.26 9.73
N GLN A 483 13.87 -8.69 8.96
CA GLN A 483 13.66 -7.43 8.23
C GLN A 483 12.95 -7.64 6.88
N GLY A 484 12.68 -8.90 6.50
CA GLY A 484 11.98 -9.24 5.27
C GLY A 484 10.52 -8.74 5.24
N PRO A 485 9.96 -8.52 4.03
CA PRO A 485 8.57 -8.15 3.88
C PRO A 485 7.62 -9.32 4.13
N CYS A 486 6.32 -9.04 4.22
CA CYS A 486 5.27 -10.05 4.29
C CYS A 486 5.34 -11.01 3.10
N THR A 487 5.34 -12.32 3.38
CA THR A 487 5.38 -13.37 2.35
C THR A 487 4.12 -13.43 1.48
N PHE A 488 3.02 -12.85 1.96
CA PHE A 488 1.72 -12.87 1.28
C PHE A 488 1.38 -11.57 0.54
N CYS A 489 1.85 -10.41 0.99
CA CYS A 489 1.47 -9.11 0.42
C CYS A 489 2.63 -8.15 0.13
N ASP A 490 3.89 -8.59 0.30
CA ASP A 490 5.11 -7.79 0.14
C ASP A 490 5.21 -6.53 1.04
N SER A 491 4.24 -6.31 1.92
CA SER A 491 4.22 -5.14 2.81
C SER A 491 5.34 -5.22 3.84
N PRO A 492 5.98 -4.09 4.19
CA PRO A 492 6.85 -4.02 5.35
C PRO A 492 6.10 -4.40 6.63
N VAL A 493 6.85 -4.86 7.62
CA VAL A 493 6.34 -5.30 8.91
C VAL A 493 6.77 -4.29 9.97
N PHE A 494 5.80 -3.75 10.71
CA PHE A 494 6.00 -2.68 11.71
C PHE A 494 5.83 -3.19 13.12
#